data_AF-A0A9D7F4R6-F1
#
_entry.id   AF-A0A9D7F4R6-F1
#
_cell.length_a   1.000
_cell.length_b   1.000
_cell.length_c   1.000
_cell.angle_alpha   90.00
_cell.angle_beta   90.00
_cell.angle_gamma   90.00
#
_symmetry.space_group_name_H-M   'P 1'
#
loop_
_entity.id
_entity.type
_entity.pdbx_description
1 polymer ?
#
loop_
_entity_poly.entity_id
_entity_poly.type
_entity_poly.pdbx_seq_one_letter_code
_entity_poly.pdbx_strand_id
1 'polypeptide(L)' 'MESNGEVDRVNISRSTYDLVSPYFICTERGRVMAKNKGEVEMYFVESELNIQTT' A
#
# COMPACT_ATOMS: atom_id res chain seq x y z
N MET A 1 2.95 -3.45 -11.57
CA MET A 1 1.89 -3.35 -10.56
C MET A 1 1.18 -2.03 -10.78
N GLU A 2 0.43 -1.94 -11.88
CA GLU A 2 -0.28 -0.73 -12.32
C GLU A 2 -1.63 -1.08 -12.98
N SER A 3 -1.80 -2.31 -13.48
CA SER A 3 -3.00 -2.77 -14.19
C SER A 3 -4.28 -2.87 -13.34
N ASN A 4 -4.21 -2.57 -12.04
CA ASN A 4 -5.35 -2.52 -11.12
C ASN A 4 -5.20 -1.33 -10.16
N GLY A 5 -4.48 -0.26 -10.51
CA GLY A 5 -4.44 0.95 -9.69
C GLY A 5 -5.75 1.73 -9.83
N GLU A 6 -6.17 2.42 -8.76
CA GLU A 6 -7.12 3.52 -8.92
C GLU A 6 -6.33 4.77 -9.34
N VAL A 7 -6.89 5.58 -10.24
CA VAL A 7 -6.27 6.83 -10.68
C VAL A 7 -6.05 7.72 -9.44
N ASP A 8 -4.89 8.37 -9.39
CA ASP A 8 -4.47 9.26 -8.29
C ASP A 8 -4.13 8.55 -6.95
N ARG A 9 -4.14 7.22 -6.90
CA ARG A 9 -3.79 6.46 -5.68
C ARG A 9 -2.56 5.59 -5.88
N VAL A 10 -1.67 5.58 -4.89
CA VAL A 10 -0.47 4.73 -4.90
C VAL A 10 -0.79 3.39 -4.25
N ASN A 11 -0.83 2.33 -5.05
CA ASN A 11 -1.09 0.96 -4.59
C ASN A 11 0.22 0.25 -4.23
N ILE A 12 0.33 -0.29 -3.02
CA ILE A 12 1.50 -0.99 -2.50
C ILE A 12 1.15 -2.38 -1.99
N SER A 13 2.10 -3.30 -2.04
CA SER A 13 1.92 -4.66 -1.50
C SER A 13 2.12 -4.70 0.01
N ARG A 14 1.66 -5.75 0.69
CA ARG A 14 1.94 -5.98 2.12
C ARG A 14 3.40 -5.83 2.49
N SER A 15 4.31 -6.40 1.69
CA SER A 15 5.75 -6.31 1.94
C SER A 15 6.27 -4.86 1.91
N THR A 16 5.67 -4.02 1.08
CA THR A 16 6.00 -2.59 1.02
C THR A 16 5.36 -1.85 2.19
N TYR A 17 4.09 -2.14 2.51
CA TYR A 17 3.38 -1.58 3.66
C TYR A 17 4.14 -1.79 4.98
N ASP A 18 4.69 -2.99 5.20
CA ASP A 18 5.46 -3.30 6.42
C ASP A 18 6.67 -2.36 6.62
N LEU A 19 7.25 -1.85 5.53
CA LEU A 19 8.39 -0.94 5.57
C LEU A 19 8.00 0.53 5.73
N VAL A 20 6.83 0.92 5.20
CA VAL A 20 6.43 2.34 5.07
C VAL A 20 5.31 2.75 6.02
N SER A 21 4.57 1.80 6.61
CA SER A 21 3.48 2.06 7.56
C SER A 21 3.84 2.95 8.77
N PRO A 22 5.08 2.99 9.31
CA PRO A 22 5.39 3.95 10.36
C PRO A 22 5.54 5.40 9.86
N TYR A 23 5.68 5.62 8.55
CA TYR A 23 5.91 6.93 7.94
C TYR A 23 4.70 7.45 7.14
N PHE A 24 3.75 6.58 6.79
CA PHE A 24 2.62 6.94 5.93
C PHE A 24 1.32 6.34 6.45
N ILE A 25 0.24 7.12 6.32
CA ILE A 25 -1.12 6.63 6.49
C ILE A 25 -1.45 5.77 5.27
N CYS A 26 -1.73 4.50 5.50
CA CYS A 26 -2.14 3.59 4.45
C CYS A 26 -3.48 2.93 4.80
N THR A 27 -4.28 2.60 3.79
CA THR A 27 -5.58 1.94 3.94
C THR A 27 -5.57 0.60 3.23
N GLU A 28 -6.15 -0.42 3.87
CA GLU A 28 -6.32 -1.74 3.26
C GLU A 28 -7.23 -1.67 2.04
N ARG A 29 -6.70 -2.13 0.90
CA ARG A 29 -7.47 -2.29 -0.32
C ARG A 29 -8.14 -3.67 -0.39
N GLY A 30 -7.55 -4.66 0.29
CA GLY A 30 -7.94 -6.06 0.23
C GLY A 30 -6.99 -6.92 -0.59
N ARG A 31 -7.38 -8.17 -0.84
CA ARG A 31 -6.56 -9.17 -1.53
C ARG A 31 -6.80 -9.12 -3.04
N VAL A 32 -5.72 -9.14 -3.82
CA VAL A 32 -5.75 -9.18 -5.29
C VAL A 32 -4.97 -10.39 -5.78
N MET A 33 -5.51 -11.11 -6.77
CA MET A 33 -4.80 -12.21 -7.41
C MET A 33 -3.67 -11.66 -8.28
N ALA A 34 -2.43 -11.91 -7.88
CA ALA A 34 -1.25 -11.53 -8.64
C ALA A 34 -0.76 -12.71 -9.48
N LYS A 35 -0.44 -12.45 -10.76
CA LYS A 35 0.07 -13.46 -11.68
C LYS A 35 1.33 -14.12 -11.07
N ASN A 36 1.25 -15.44 -10.81
CA ASN A 36 2.29 -16.29 -10.19
C ASN A 36 2.56 -16.13 -8.68
N LYS A 37 1.84 -15.24 -7.96
CA LYS A 37 2.02 -15.06 -6.50
C LYS A 37 0.79 -15.43 -5.67
N GLY A 38 -0.29 -15.85 -6.29
CA GLY A 38 -1.55 -16.13 -5.60
C GLY A 38 -2.22 -14.84 -5.12
N GLU A 39 -2.97 -14.91 -4.03
CA GLU A 39 -3.57 -13.73 -3.40
C GLU A 39 -2.50 -12.89 -2.70
N VAL A 40 -2.45 -11.60 -3.03
CA VAL A 40 -1.55 -10.63 -2.40
C VAL A 40 -2.38 -9.55 -1.75
N GLU A 41 -2.11 -9.28 -0.48
CA GLU A 41 -2.70 -8.15 0.24
C GLU A 41 -2.13 -6.83 -0.28
N MET A 42 -3.03 -5.92 -0.60
CA MET A 42 -2.73 -4.62 -1.19
C MET A 42 -3.23 -3.51 -0.29
N TYR A 43 -2.52 -2.39 -0.32
CA TYR A 43 -2.79 -1.19 0.47
C TYR A 43 -2.68 0.04 -0.42
N PHE A 44 -3.44 1.09 -0.12
CA PHE A 44 -3.26 2.40 -0.71
C PHE A 44 -2.53 3.33 0.26
N VAL A 45 -1.59 4.13 -0.25
CA VAL A 45 -0.98 5.22 0.50
C VAL A 45 -1.88 6.45 0.39
N GLU A 46 -2.26 7.02 1.53
CA GLU A 46 -3.17 8.17 1.61
C GLU A 46 -2.38 9.48 1.83
N SER A 47 -1.45 9.49 2.79
CA SER A 47 -0.65 10.68 3.13
C SER A 47 0.57 10.35 3.99
N GLU A 48 1.49 11.30 4.13
CA GLU A 48 2.60 11.22 5.08
C GLU A 48 2.10 11.33 6.52
N LEU A 49 2.64 10.50 7.40
CA LEU A 49 2.46 10.64 8.83
C LEU A 49 3.50 11.67 9.30
N ASN A 50 3.05 12.87 9.67
CA ASN A 50 3.93 13.89 10.25
C ASN A 50 4.35 13.48 11.67
N ILE A 51 5.38 12.64 11.74
CA ILE A 51 6.08 12.32 12.98
C ILE A 51 6.91 13.53 13.38
N GLN A 52 6.38 14.33 14.32
CA GLN A 52 7.15 15.38 14.97
C GLN A 52 8.24 14.69 15.81
N THR A 53 9.48 14.71 15.32
CA THR A 53 10.65 14.35 16.12
C THR A 53 10.84 15.41 17.20
N THR A 54 10.52 15.05 18.44
CA THR A 54 10.82 15.81 19.66
C THR A 54 12.32 15.85 19.93
#